data_AF-A0A519LCW2-F1
#
_entry.id   AF-A0A519LCW2-F1
#
_cell.length_a   1.000
_cell.length_b   1.000
_cell.length_c   1.000
_cell.angle_alpha   90.00
_cell.angle_beta   90.00
_cell.angle_gamma   90.00
#
_symmetry.space_group_name_H-M   'P 1'
#
loop_
_entity.id
_entity.type
_entity.pdbx_description
1 polymer ?
#
loop_
_entity_poly.entity_id
_entity_poly.type
_entity_poly.pdbx_seq_one_letter_code
_entity_poly.pdbx_strand_id
1 'polypeptide(L)'
;MTVKLGGVWRELGHKLWCGRLRGEGLMRTVWLSIGLIAASTVLGSCATMSAEECRAGDWSGRGFSDGAAGYAQSRLGEHAEACSKHGVAPDDNAYRAGWAQGVLRYCTLPNGFAQGRSGAAYNGVCPANLEADFLPAYQDGQVVYAAEQAVSNARSSIDSLGGRLAELDDKIVAKQRELRAEGLTDEQRDQIRSRIQEIRRERENTEHDWRRAQRELDDAERDVRDIRYRYQRQYGNW
;
A
#
# COMPACT_ATOMS: atom_id res chain seq x y z
N MET A 1 -24.03 -30.84 36.94
CA MET A 1 -23.85 -29.41 36.60
C MET A 1 -24.65 -29.14 35.34
N THR A 2 -25.73 -28.37 35.48
CA THR A 2 -26.81 -28.19 34.52
C THR A 2 -26.49 -27.09 33.51
N VAL A 3 -26.62 -27.40 32.23
CA VAL A 3 -26.54 -26.48 31.09
C VAL A 3 -27.86 -25.69 31.02
N LYS A 4 -27.77 -24.35 30.91
CA LYS A 4 -28.92 -23.48 30.67
C LYS A 4 -28.89 -22.99 29.21
N LEU A 5 -29.77 -23.56 28.39
CA LEU A 5 -30.17 -23.02 27.09
C LEU A 5 -31.31 -22.02 27.33
N GLY A 6 -31.18 -20.79 26.83
CA GLY A 6 -32.21 -19.76 26.89
C GLY A 6 -32.64 -19.36 25.48
N GLY A 7 -33.78 -19.90 25.04
CA GLY A 7 -34.51 -19.41 23.88
C GLY A 7 -35.54 -18.35 24.30
N VAL A 8 -35.77 -17.36 23.44
CA VAL A 8 -36.99 -16.54 23.45
C VAL A 8 -37.43 -16.35 22.01
N TRP A 9 -38.59 -16.92 21.69
CA TRP A 9 -39.37 -16.65 20.49
C TRP A 9 -40.25 -15.41 20.73
N ARG A 10 -40.47 -14.60 19.69
CA ARG A 10 -41.52 -13.59 19.67
C ARG A 10 -42.25 -13.65 18.33
N GLU A 11 -43.56 -13.87 18.39
CA GLU A 11 -44.48 -14.00 17.27
C GLU A 11 -44.97 -12.64 16.71
N LEU A 12 -45.19 -12.66 15.39
CA LEU A 12 -46.31 -12.13 14.59
C LEU A 12 -46.80 -10.67 14.73
N GLY A 13 -46.84 -9.99 13.57
CA GLY A 13 -47.51 -8.69 13.41
C GLY A 13 -47.63 -8.19 11.97
N HIS A 14 -48.58 -8.75 11.22
CA HIS A 14 -49.43 -8.13 10.19
C HIS A 14 -48.89 -7.56 8.84
N LYS A 15 -49.42 -8.22 7.79
CA LYS A 15 -49.64 -7.84 6.38
C LYS A 15 -49.85 -6.34 6.13
N LEU A 16 -49.26 -5.84 5.03
CA LEU A 16 -49.91 -4.86 4.13
C LEU A 16 -49.42 -5.05 2.68
N TRP A 17 -50.41 -5.03 1.79
CA TRP A 17 -50.39 -5.05 0.33
C TRP A 17 -49.21 -4.36 -0.37
N CYS A 18 -48.70 -4.97 -1.45
CA CYS A 18 -48.05 -4.24 -2.53
C CYS A 18 -48.83 -4.48 -3.84
N GLY A 19 -49.47 -3.42 -4.32
CA GLY A 19 -50.30 -3.42 -5.52
C GLY A 19 -49.48 -3.47 -6.80
N ARG A 20 -49.99 -4.25 -7.75
CA ARG A 20 -49.55 -4.32 -9.15
C ARG A 20 -50.04 -3.07 -9.88
N LEU A 21 -49.12 -2.26 -10.41
CA LEU A 21 -49.41 -1.30 -11.47
C LEU A 21 -48.48 -1.53 -12.67
N ARG A 22 -49.13 -1.50 -13.83
CA ARG A 22 -48.70 -1.80 -15.18
C ARG A 22 -48.32 -0.46 -15.82
N GLY A 23 -47.17 -0.37 -16.48
CA GLY A 23 -46.74 0.84 -17.19
C GLY A 23 -45.65 0.52 -18.20
N GLU A 24 -46.03 0.47 -19.48
CA GLU A 24 -45.19 0.16 -20.63
C GLU A 24 -44.45 1.41 -21.13
N GLY A 25 -43.20 1.21 -21.55
CA GLY A 25 -42.59 1.91 -22.69
C GLY A 25 -42.22 3.38 -22.53
N LEU A 26 -40.95 3.67 -22.21
CA LEU A 26 -40.17 4.79 -22.79
C LEU A 26 -38.75 4.82 -22.19
N MET A 27 -37.86 3.92 -22.63
CA MET A 27 -36.45 3.97 -22.22
C MET A 27 -35.52 3.33 -23.26
N ARG A 28 -35.66 3.72 -24.54
CA ARG A 28 -34.82 3.20 -25.64
C ARG A 28 -34.09 4.27 -26.47
N THR A 29 -34.02 5.52 -26.03
CA THR A 29 -33.52 6.62 -26.89
C THR A 29 -32.60 7.64 -26.20
N VAL A 30 -31.89 7.27 -25.12
CA VAL A 30 -30.90 8.19 -24.49
C VAL A 30 -29.47 7.58 -24.43
N TRP A 31 -29.22 6.48 -25.15
CA TRP A 31 -27.91 5.81 -25.18
C TRP A 31 -27.07 6.13 -26.42
N LEU A 32 -27.17 7.35 -26.99
CA LEU A 32 -26.39 7.76 -28.16
C LEU A 32 -25.93 9.24 -28.11
N SER A 33 -25.47 9.73 -26.96
CA SER A 33 -24.92 11.10 -26.88
C SER A 33 -23.83 11.32 -25.82
N ILE A 34 -23.15 10.26 -25.33
CA ILE A 34 -21.94 10.39 -24.50
C ILE A 34 -20.79 9.77 -25.29
N GLY A 35 -20.38 10.47 -26.34
CA GLY A 35 -19.36 10.00 -27.27
C GLY A 35 -18.54 11.13 -27.84
N LEU A 36 -18.18 12.15 -27.03
CA LEU A 36 -17.15 13.12 -27.37
C LEU A 36 -16.74 14.02 -26.17
N ILE A 37 -16.20 13.45 -25.11
CA ILE A 37 -15.25 14.22 -24.28
C ILE A 37 -13.93 13.48 -24.37
N ALA A 38 -13.12 13.99 -25.29
CA ALA A 38 -11.77 13.55 -25.57
C ALA A 38 -11.00 13.43 -24.25
N ALA A 39 -10.48 12.22 -24.04
CA ALA A 39 -9.45 11.94 -23.08
C ALA A 39 -8.19 12.75 -23.43
N SER A 40 -8.12 13.96 -22.92
CA SER A 40 -6.87 14.72 -22.79
C SER A 40 -6.11 14.14 -21.59
N THR A 41 -5.60 12.91 -21.72
CA THR A 41 -4.54 12.44 -20.84
C THR A 41 -3.30 13.23 -21.19
N VAL A 42 -3.15 14.39 -20.55
CA VAL A 42 -1.89 15.10 -20.48
C VAL A 42 -0.90 14.10 -19.89
N LEU A 43 -0.01 13.58 -20.74
CA LEU A 43 1.25 13.00 -20.31
C LEU A 43 2.00 14.14 -19.62
N GLY A 44 1.69 14.37 -18.35
CA GLY A 44 2.46 15.24 -17.49
C GLY A 44 3.83 14.61 -17.38
N SER A 45 4.76 15.04 -18.23
CA SER A 45 6.18 15.03 -17.85
C SER A 45 6.24 15.57 -16.42
N CYS A 46 6.97 14.89 -15.53
CA CYS A 46 7.22 15.34 -14.15
C CYS A 46 7.98 16.68 -14.18
N ALA A 47 7.28 17.74 -14.57
CA ALA A 47 7.78 19.10 -14.55
C ALA A 47 7.84 19.48 -13.08
N THR A 48 9.04 19.79 -12.63
CA THR A 48 9.29 20.13 -11.24
C THR A 48 8.79 21.54 -10.89
N MET A 49 8.52 22.37 -11.90
CA MET A 49 7.91 23.70 -11.81
C MET A 49 6.95 23.95 -12.99
N SER A 50 5.88 24.69 -12.70
CA SER A 50 4.94 25.24 -13.67
C SER A 50 5.45 26.52 -14.32
N ALA A 51 4.85 26.91 -15.45
CA ALA A 51 5.18 28.14 -16.15
C ALA A 51 4.93 29.38 -15.28
N GLU A 52 3.90 29.34 -14.43
CA GLU A 52 3.56 30.38 -13.47
C GLU A 52 4.64 30.50 -12.38
N GLU A 53 5.09 29.38 -11.81
CA GLU A 53 6.17 29.37 -10.82
C GLU A 53 7.49 29.87 -11.42
N CYS A 54 7.80 29.49 -12.66
CA CYS A 54 8.97 30.00 -13.37
C CYS A 54 8.87 31.53 -13.53
N ARG A 55 7.72 32.05 -13.97
CA ARG A 55 7.50 33.49 -14.17
C ARG A 55 7.49 34.27 -12.85
N ALA A 56 7.06 33.65 -11.75
CA ALA A 56 7.10 34.27 -10.43
C ALA A 56 8.53 34.53 -9.94
N GLY A 57 9.49 33.67 -10.32
CA GLY A 57 10.92 33.91 -10.13
C GLY A 57 11.41 33.88 -8.68
N ASP A 58 10.64 33.33 -7.74
CA ASP A 58 11.05 33.16 -6.34
C ASP A 58 11.99 31.94 -6.17
N TRP A 59 13.19 32.07 -6.71
CA TRP A 59 14.19 31.00 -6.69
C TRP A 59 14.69 30.71 -5.28
N SER A 60 14.77 31.72 -4.40
CA SER A 60 15.12 31.53 -3.00
C SER A 60 14.07 30.73 -2.23
N GLY A 61 12.79 31.10 -2.35
CA GLY A 61 11.70 30.34 -1.76
C GLY A 61 11.64 28.90 -2.29
N ARG A 62 11.84 28.72 -3.60
CA ARG A 62 11.91 27.37 -4.19
C ARG A 62 13.06 26.55 -3.63
N GLY A 63 14.25 27.13 -3.55
CA GLY A 63 15.42 26.50 -2.94
C GLY A 63 15.14 26.09 -1.50
N PHE A 64 14.56 26.99 -0.71
CA PHE A 64 14.18 26.70 0.67
C PHE A 64 13.22 25.51 0.78
N SER A 65 12.16 25.48 -0.03
CA SER A 65 11.22 24.36 -0.05
C SER A 65 11.89 23.05 -0.43
N ASP A 66 12.77 23.06 -1.44
CA ASP A 66 13.49 21.85 -1.85
C ASP A 66 14.44 21.33 -0.77
N GLY A 67 15.21 22.24 -0.14
CA GLY A 67 16.09 21.90 0.96
C GLY A 67 15.33 21.37 2.17
N ALA A 68 14.22 22.00 2.53
CA ALA A 68 13.36 21.58 3.65
C ALA A 68 12.69 20.22 3.39
N ALA A 69 12.51 19.85 2.12
CA ALA A 69 12.01 18.53 1.72
C ALA A 69 13.12 17.48 1.51
N GLY A 70 14.40 17.84 1.68
CA GLY A 70 15.53 16.91 1.57
C GLY A 70 15.96 16.56 0.15
N TYR A 71 15.56 17.37 -0.83
CA TYR A 71 16.02 17.20 -2.21
C TYR A 71 17.48 17.64 -2.36
N ALA A 72 18.23 16.92 -3.20
CA ALA A 72 19.59 17.30 -3.53
C ALA A 72 19.63 18.67 -4.24
N GLN A 73 20.68 19.44 -3.99
CA GLN A 73 20.86 20.76 -4.61
C GLN A 73 20.93 20.68 -6.16
N SER A 74 21.30 19.53 -6.72
CA SER A 74 21.28 19.25 -8.15
C SER A 74 19.89 19.37 -8.79
N ARG A 75 18.82 19.34 -7.99
CA ARG A 75 17.44 19.50 -8.45
C ARG A 75 17.17 20.84 -9.14
N LEU A 76 17.99 21.85 -8.89
CA LEU A 76 17.97 23.09 -9.67
C LEU A 76 18.05 22.84 -11.18
N GLY A 77 18.80 21.82 -11.61
CA GLY A 77 18.89 21.45 -13.03
C GLY A 77 17.54 21.03 -13.63
N GLU A 78 16.73 20.28 -12.88
CA GLU A 78 15.37 19.88 -13.28
C GLU A 78 14.46 21.11 -13.43
N HIS A 79 14.56 22.06 -12.50
CA HIS A 79 13.83 23.33 -12.58
C HIS A 79 14.29 24.19 -13.76
N ALA A 80 15.59 24.25 -14.01
CA ALA A 80 16.16 24.97 -15.14
C ALA A 80 15.63 24.43 -16.46
N GLU A 81 15.58 23.11 -16.61
CA GLU A 81 15.02 22.47 -17.79
C GLU A 81 13.54 22.81 -17.97
N ALA A 82 12.75 22.71 -16.89
CA ALA A 82 11.32 23.05 -16.92
C ALA A 82 11.08 24.52 -17.32
N CYS A 83 11.82 25.45 -16.71
CA CYS A 83 11.64 26.88 -16.94
C CYS A 83 12.23 27.39 -18.26
N SER A 84 13.23 26.70 -18.82
CA SER A 84 13.80 27.04 -20.14
C SER A 84 12.76 26.99 -21.27
N LYS A 85 11.77 26.09 -21.15
CA LYS A 85 10.62 25.98 -22.08
C LYS A 85 9.76 27.25 -22.12
N HIS A 86 9.90 28.11 -21.11
CA HIS A 86 9.19 29.37 -20.97
C HIS A 86 10.14 30.58 -21.04
N GLY A 87 11.40 30.38 -21.46
CA GLY A 87 12.39 31.43 -21.60
C GLY A 87 12.88 32.01 -20.26
N VAL A 88 12.68 31.30 -19.15
CA VAL A 88 13.13 31.73 -17.81
C VAL A 88 14.36 30.94 -17.39
N ALA A 89 15.42 31.65 -17.01
CA ALA A 89 16.63 31.07 -16.41
C ALA A 89 16.59 31.19 -14.88
N PRO A 90 17.06 30.17 -14.13
CA PRO A 90 17.13 30.26 -12.68
C PRO A 90 18.17 31.24 -12.14
N ASP A 91 17.88 31.85 -10.99
CA ASP A 91 18.88 32.48 -10.16
C ASP A 91 19.53 31.43 -9.24
N ASP A 92 20.69 30.93 -9.66
CA ASP A 92 21.44 29.89 -8.95
C ASP A 92 21.83 30.32 -7.53
N ASN A 93 22.28 31.57 -7.35
CA ASN A 93 22.70 32.07 -6.04
C ASN A 93 21.52 32.16 -5.07
N ALA A 94 20.39 32.70 -5.53
CA ALA A 94 19.17 32.79 -4.73
C ALA A 94 18.68 31.39 -4.34
N TYR A 95 18.63 30.46 -5.30
CA TYR A 95 18.22 29.08 -5.04
C TYR A 95 19.13 28.39 -4.03
N ARG A 96 20.45 28.44 -4.22
CA ARG A 96 21.39 27.77 -3.31
C ARG A 96 21.34 28.36 -1.91
N ALA A 97 21.18 29.67 -1.78
CA ALA A 97 21.02 30.33 -0.49
C ALA A 97 19.74 29.89 0.23
N GLY A 98 18.62 29.84 -0.49
CA GLY A 98 17.36 29.30 0.03
C GLY A 98 17.49 27.84 0.45
N TRP A 99 18.07 27.00 -0.41
CA TRP A 99 18.30 25.58 -0.16
C TRP A 99 19.14 25.34 1.09
N ALA A 100 20.23 26.09 1.26
CA ALA A 100 21.08 26.00 2.43
C ALA A 100 20.34 26.35 3.74
N GLN A 101 19.31 27.22 3.70
CA GLN A 101 18.47 27.50 4.86
C GLN A 101 17.40 26.42 5.07
N GLY A 102 16.80 25.93 3.98
CA GLY A 102 15.78 24.89 4.01
C GLY A 102 16.32 23.58 4.57
N VAL A 103 17.51 23.16 4.15
CA VAL A 103 18.12 21.88 4.55
C VAL A 103 18.34 21.78 6.05
N LEU A 104 18.50 22.91 6.76
CA LEU A 104 18.59 22.95 8.22
C LEU A 104 17.29 22.51 8.91
N ARG A 105 16.14 22.63 8.23
CA ARG A 105 14.83 22.13 8.72
C ARG A 105 14.68 20.64 8.49
N TYR A 106 15.28 20.12 7.42
CA TYR A 106 15.29 18.69 7.13
C TYR A 106 16.27 17.93 8.04
N CYS A 107 17.47 18.48 8.24
CA CYS A 107 18.56 17.82 8.94
C CYS A 107 18.44 17.96 10.46
N THR A 108 17.43 17.28 11.02
CA THR A 108 17.17 17.22 12.44
C THR A 108 17.06 15.77 12.90
N LEU A 109 17.43 15.49 14.15
CA LEU A 109 17.32 14.14 14.73
C LEU A 109 15.89 13.55 14.61
N PRO A 110 14.80 14.27 14.95
CA PRO A 110 13.45 13.72 14.80
C PRO A 110 13.08 13.43 13.35
N ASN A 111 13.49 14.29 12.40
CA ASN A 111 13.20 14.05 11.00
C ASN A 111 14.03 12.88 10.46
N GLY A 112 15.31 12.74 10.84
CA GLY A 112 16.13 11.58 10.46
C GLY A 112 15.43 10.26 10.77
N PHE A 113 14.98 10.10 12.02
CA PHE A 113 14.19 8.93 12.44
C PHE A 113 12.91 8.74 11.62
N ALA A 114 12.15 9.81 11.40
CA ALA A 114 10.92 9.74 10.60
C ALA A 114 11.19 9.33 9.13
N GLN A 115 12.26 9.83 8.52
CA GLN A 115 12.67 9.47 7.15
C GLN A 115 13.16 8.03 7.06
N GLY A 116 13.91 7.55 8.06
CA GLY A 116 14.34 6.16 8.11
C GLY A 116 13.15 5.21 8.23
N ARG A 117 12.20 5.55 9.11
CA ARG A 117 10.98 4.77 9.35
C ARG A 117 10.05 4.74 8.15
N SER A 118 9.99 5.81 7.35
CA SER A 118 9.17 5.82 6.14
C SER A 118 9.75 4.95 5.00
N GLY A 119 10.98 4.45 5.16
CA GLY A 119 11.70 3.73 4.10
C GLY A 119 12.25 4.65 3.00
N ALA A 120 12.25 5.98 3.20
CA ALA A 120 12.78 6.92 2.24
C ALA A 120 14.31 6.78 2.11
N ALA A 121 14.83 6.95 0.90
CA ALA A 121 16.28 7.04 0.69
C ALA A 121 16.80 8.41 1.15
N TYR A 122 18.00 8.42 1.74
CA TYR A 122 18.67 9.65 2.13
C TYR A 122 19.66 10.12 1.06
N ASN A 123 19.55 11.38 0.66
CA ASN A 123 20.31 11.97 -0.46
C ASN A 123 21.68 12.56 -0.05
N GLY A 124 22.15 12.39 1.20
CA GLY A 124 23.42 12.96 1.64
C GLY A 124 23.42 14.50 1.69
N VAL A 125 22.27 15.11 1.98
CA VAL A 125 22.08 16.56 1.90
C VAL A 125 22.48 17.32 3.16
N CYS A 126 22.68 16.61 4.28
CA CYS A 126 22.94 17.26 5.55
C CYS A 126 24.39 17.78 5.66
N PRO A 127 24.59 19.02 6.13
CA PRO A 127 25.90 19.49 6.54
C PRO A 127 26.49 18.58 7.63
N ALA A 128 27.80 18.38 7.62
CA ALA A 128 28.48 17.41 8.49
C ALA A 128 28.14 17.55 9.99
N ASN A 129 27.95 18.78 10.48
CA ASN A 129 27.61 19.03 11.88
C ASN A 129 26.19 18.61 12.25
N LEU A 130 25.24 18.62 11.30
CA LEU A 130 23.86 18.16 11.51
C LEU A 130 23.70 16.68 11.17
N GLU A 131 24.47 16.21 10.20
CA GLU A 131 24.47 14.81 9.78
C GLU A 131 24.88 13.86 10.91
N ALA A 132 25.76 14.31 11.81
CA ALA A 132 26.19 13.56 12.99
C ALA A 132 25.02 13.08 13.89
N ASP A 133 23.93 13.85 13.97
CA ASP A 133 22.72 13.46 14.70
C ASP A 133 21.64 12.86 13.79
N PHE A 134 21.52 13.37 12.56
CA PHE A 134 20.51 12.92 11.59
C PHE A 134 20.73 11.47 11.16
N LEU A 135 21.96 11.09 10.80
CA LEU A 135 22.25 9.81 10.16
C LEU A 135 22.06 8.62 11.11
N PRO A 136 22.51 8.65 12.38
CA PRO A 136 22.18 7.60 13.34
C PRO A 136 20.67 7.47 13.56
N ALA A 137 19.95 8.59 13.65
CA ALA A 137 18.50 8.57 13.80
C ALA A 137 17.80 7.98 12.58
N TYR A 138 18.27 8.30 11.38
CA TYR A 138 17.82 7.67 10.15
C TYR A 138 18.03 6.15 10.16
N GLN A 139 19.19 5.67 10.62
CA GLN A 139 19.46 4.24 10.74
C GLN A 139 18.54 3.56 11.78
N ASP A 140 18.29 4.20 12.91
CA ASP A 140 17.31 3.72 13.90
C ASP A 140 15.90 3.64 13.31
N GLY A 141 15.51 4.62 12.50
CA GLY A 141 14.27 4.60 11.73
C GLY A 141 14.22 3.42 10.75
N GLN A 142 15.33 3.09 10.07
CA GLN A 142 15.40 1.95 9.16
C GLN A 142 15.21 0.61 9.88
N VAL A 143 15.69 0.49 11.13
CA VAL A 143 15.43 -0.69 11.97
C VAL A 143 13.92 -0.84 12.24
N VAL A 144 13.24 0.27 12.55
CA VAL A 144 11.78 0.27 12.71
C VAL A 144 11.07 -0.12 11.42
N TYR A 145 11.45 0.50 10.30
CA TYR A 145 10.87 0.20 8.98
C TYR A 145 10.98 -1.29 8.65
N ALA A 146 12.16 -1.89 8.83
CA ALA A 146 12.38 -3.30 8.55
C ALA A 146 11.48 -4.21 9.40
N ALA A 147 11.28 -3.88 10.68
CA ALA A 147 10.40 -4.65 11.56
C ALA A 147 8.92 -4.48 11.22
N GLU A 148 8.46 -3.26 10.93
CA GLU A 148 7.09 -3.00 10.45
C GLU A 148 6.83 -3.70 9.11
N GLN A 149 7.82 -3.73 8.22
CA GLN A 149 7.74 -4.44 6.93
C GLN A 149 7.64 -5.96 7.11
N ALA A 150 8.35 -6.54 8.09
CA ALA A 150 8.24 -7.96 8.41
C ALA A 150 6.82 -8.34 8.83
N VAL A 151 6.17 -7.53 9.69
CA VAL A 151 4.76 -7.70 10.06
C VAL A 151 3.84 -7.64 8.84
N SER A 152 4.02 -6.62 7.99
CA SER A 152 3.22 -6.47 6.77
C SER A 152 3.35 -7.67 5.83
N ASN A 153 4.58 -8.14 5.61
CA ASN A 153 4.87 -9.28 4.74
C ASN A 153 4.25 -10.56 5.28
N ALA A 154 4.42 -10.85 6.58
CA ALA A 154 3.84 -12.04 7.21
C ALA A 154 2.30 -12.04 7.11
N ARG A 155 1.65 -10.89 7.31
CA ARG A 155 0.18 -10.74 7.11
C ARG A 155 -0.24 -11.02 5.68
N SER A 156 0.45 -10.43 4.70
CA SER A 156 0.16 -10.70 3.28
C SER A 156 0.35 -12.18 2.90
N SER A 157 1.35 -12.85 3.49
CA SER A 157 1.53 -14.30 3.34
C SER A 157 0.37 -15.10 3.95
N ILE A 158 -0.08 -14.77 5.16
CA ILE A 158 -1.25 -15.39 5.81
C ILE A 158 -2.50 -15.25 4.93
N ASP A 159 -2.76 -14.04 4.43
CA ASP A 159 -3.95 -13.75 3.63
C ASP A 159 -3.92 -14.51 2.29
N SER A 160 -2.79 -14.47 1.58
CA SER A 160 -2.64 -15.15 0.28
C SER A 160 -2.71 -16.67 0.42
N LEU A 161 -2.01 -17.26 1.40
CA LEU A 161 -2.06 -18.69 1.68
C LEU A 161 -3.45 -19.13 2.16
N GLY A 162 -4.12 -18.30 2.97
CA GLY A 162 -5.51 -18.54 3.39
C GLY A 162 -6.47 -18.57 2.20
N GLY A 163 -6.32 -17.62 1.27
CA GLY A 163 -7.07 -17.60 0.00
C GLY A 163 -6.80 -18.85 -0.85
N ARG A 164 -5.54 -19.30 -0.92
CA ARG A 164 -5.18 -20.53 -1.63
C ARG A 164 -5.79 -21.78 -1.00
N LEU A 165 -5.82 -21.87 0.33
CA LEU A 165 -6.46 -22.97 1.05
C LEU A 165 -7.95 -23.08 0.70
N ALA A 166 -8.67 -21.95 0.71
CA ALA A 166 -10.08 -21.91 0.34
C ALA A 166 -10.30 -22.36 -1.12
N GLU A 167 -9.46 -21.90 -2.05
CA GLU A 167 -9.53 -22.32 -3.46
C GLU A 167 -9.27 -23.83 -3.63
N LEU A 168 -8.30 -24.39 -2.91
CA LEU A 168 -7.99 -25.82 -2.94
C LEU A 168 -9.14 -26.66 -2.37
N ASP A 169 -9.77 -26.19 -1.29
CA ASP A 169 -10.95 -26.82 -0.71
C ASP A 169 -12.13 -26.86 -1.71
N ASP A 170 -12.40 -25.75 -2.39
CA ASP A 170 -13.43 -25.69 -3.44
C ASP A 170 -13.13 -26.64 -4.60
N LYS A 171 -11.87 -26.74 -5.03
CA LYS A 171 -11.44 -27.68 -6.07
C LYS A 171 -11.64 -29.13 -5.65
N ILE A 172 -11.35 -29.47 -4.39
CA ILE A 172 -11.60 -30.81 -3.85
C ILE A 172 -13.09 -31.11 -3.92
N VAL A 173 -13.95 -30.19 -3.47
CA VAL A 173 -15.41 -30.35 -3.52
C VAL A 173 -15.91 -30.52 -4.95
N ALA A 174 -15.43 -29.68 -5.89
CA ALA A 174 -15.79 -29.77 -7.29
C ALA A 174 -15.40 -31.12 -7.90
N LYS A 175 -14.16 -31.60 -7.68
CA LYS A 175 -13.70 -32.90 -8.16
C LYS A 175 -14.42 -34.07 -7.51
N GLN A 176 -14.80 -33.95 -6.25
CA GLN A 176 -15.65 -34.95 -5.59
C GLN A 176 -17.06 -34.99 -6.19
N ARG A 177 -17.62 -33.86 -6.64
CA ARG A 177 -18.90 -33.85 -7.36
C ARG A 177 -18.76 -34.51 -8.72
N GLU A 178 -17.69 -34.20 -9.46
CA GLU A 178 -17.36 -34.84 -10.74
C GLU A 178 -17.23 -36.36 -10.60
N LEU A 179 -16.56 -36.85 -9.55
CA LEU A 179 -16.40 -38.29 -9.28
C LEU A 179 -17.73 -39.03 -9.07
N ARG A 180 -18.79 -38.32 -8.66
CA ARG A 180 -20.14 -38.88 -8.46
C ARG A 180 -20.98 -38.88 -9.73
N ALA A 181 -20.50 -38.28 -10.83
CA ALA A 181 -21.23 -38.25 -12.08
C ALA A 181 -21.45 -39.67 -12.65
N GLU A 182 -22.59 -39.85 -13.29
CA GLU A 182 -22.92 -41.07 -14.01
C GLU A 182 -22.18 -41.12 -15.36
N GLY A 183 -22.05 -42.32 -15.94
CA GLY A 183 -21.43 -42.51 -17.26
C GLY A 183 -19.90 -42.46 -17.28
N LEU A 184 -19.23 -42.33 -16.13
CA LEU A 184 -17.78 -42.38 -16.05
C LEU A 184 -17.23 -43.81 -16.17
N THR A 185 -16.18 -43.97 -16.99
CA THR A 185 -15.36 -45.19 -17.04
C THR A 185 -14.48 -45.30 -15.79
N ASP A 186 -13.96 -46.51 -15.53
CA ASP A 186 -13.06 -46.72 -14.39
C ASP A 186 -11.78 -45.89 -14.49
N GLU A 187 -11.20 -45.80 -15.69
CA GLU A 187 -10.04 -44.94 -15.97
C GLU A 187 -10.32 -43.47 -15.62
N GLN A 188 -11.50 -42.93 -16.02
CA GLN A 188 -11.88 -41.56 -15.67
C GLN A 188 -12.03 -41.37 -14.16
N ARG A 189 -12.60 -42.36 -13.45
CA ARG A 189 -12.72 -42.31 -11.98
C ARG A 189 -11.35 -42.30 -11.33
N ASP A 190 -10.40 -43.09 -11.81
CA ASP A 190 -9.05 -43.17 -11.28
C ASP A 190 -8.23 -41.90 -11.53
N GLN A 191 -8.42 -41.27 -12.70
CA GLN A 191 -7.86 -39.95 -12.98
C GLN A 191 -8.40 -38.88 -12.02
N ILE A 192 -9.72 -38.84 -11.79
CA ILE A 192 -10.33 -37.90 -10.85
C ILE A 192 -9.84 -38.15 -9.41
N ARG A 193 -9.76 -39.40 -8.97
CA ARG A 193 -9.22 -39.77 -7.65
C ARG A 193 -7.78 -39.31 -7.49
N SER A 194 -6.94 -39.54 -8.50
CA SER A 194 -5.53 -39.10 -8.51
C SER A 194 -5.42 -37.59 -8.40
N ARG A 195 -6.26 -36.84 -9.13
CA ARG A 195 -6.30 -35.38 -9.05
C ARG A 195 -6.75 -34.88 -7.67
N ILE A 196 -7.74 -35.51 -7.05
CA ILE A 196 -8.16 -35.18 -5.67
C ILE A 196 -6.99 -35.38 -4.71
N GLN A 197 -6.22 -36.47 -4.83
CA GLN A 197 -5.08 -36.73 -3.96
C GLN A 197 -3.96 -35.71 -4.17
N GLU A 198 -3.69 -35.29 -5.40
CA GLU A 198 -2.73 -34.22 -5.70
C GLU A 198 -3.14 -32.90 -5.03
N ILE A 199 -4.39 -32.48 -5.21
CA ILE A 199 -4.91 -31.23 -4.61
C ILE A 199 -4.83 -31.30 -3.08
N ARG A 200 -5.13 -32.46 -2.47
CA ARG A 200 -5.01 -32.65 -1.02
C ARG A 200 -3.58 -32.50 -0.50
N ARG A 201 -2.58 -33.05 -1.22
CA ARG A 201 -1.16 -32.87 -0.87
C ARG A 201 -0.76 -31.40 -0.98
N GLU A 202 -1.21 -30.72 -2.03
CA GLU A 202 -0.94 -29.29 -2.19
C GLU A 202 -1.57 -28.47 -1.06
N ARG A 203 -2.81 -28.80 -0.68
CA ARG A 203 -3.50 -28.16 0.44
C ARG A 203 -2.76 -28.37 1.76
N GLU A 204 -2.30 -29.59 2.03
CA GLU A 204 -1.51 -29.90 3.23
C GLU A 204 -0.21 -29.08 3.28
N ASN A 205 0.53 -29.01 2.18
CA ASN A 205 1.73 -28.18 2.08
C ASN A 205 1.42 -26.69 2.30
N THR A 206 0.35 -26.19 1.67
CA THR A 206 -0.12 -24.81 1.83
C THR A 206 -0.50 -24.52 3.29
N GLU A 207 -1.11 -25.48 3.97
CA GLU A 207 -1.49 -25.36 5.38
C GLU A 207 -0.25 -25.30 6.29
N HIS A 208 0.79 -26.08 5.99
CA HIS A 208 2.07 -25.98 6.69
C HIS A 208 2.73 -24.61 6.52
N ASP A 209 2.73 -24.07 5.31
CA ASP A 209 3.27 -22.74 5.02
C ASP A 209 2.43 -21.64 5.68
N TRP A 210 1.10 -21.76 5.67
CA TRP A 210 0.21 -20.82 6.34
C TRP A 210 0.48 -20.76 7.85
N ARG A 211 0.63 -21.91 8.50
CA ARG A 211 1.02 -21.98 9.92
C ARG A 211 2.42 -21.43 10.18
N ARG A 212 3.35 -21.52 9.22
CA ARG A 212 4.66 -20.90 9.32
C ARG A 212 4.53 -19.37 9.30
N ALA A 213 3.79 -18.83 8.34
CA ALA A 213 3.54 -17.40 8.22
C ALA A 213 2.86 -16.81 9.47
N GLN A 214 1.97 -17.57 10.13
CA GLN A 214 1.40 -17.17 11.42
C GLN A 214 2.45 -17.00 12.54
N ARG A 215 3.39 -17.95 12.66
CA ARG A 215 4.47 -17.83 13.64
C ARG A 215 5.40 -16.67 13.31
N GLU A 216 5.71 -16.47 12.03
CA GLU A 216 6.49 -15.32 11.57
C GLU A 216 5.81 -13.99 11.91
N LEU A 217 4.49 -13.92 11.84
CA LEU A 217 3.73 -12.75 12.28
C LEU A 217 3.87 -12.53 13.79
N ASP A 218 3.67 -13.56 14.61
CA ASP A 218 3.77 -13.46 16.07
C ASP A 218 5.17 -13.00 16.51
N ASP A 219 6.21 -13.53 15.86
CA ASP A 219 7.60 -13.16 16.11
C ASP A 219 7.88 -11.72 15.65
N ALA A 220 7.46 -11.34 14.44
CA ALA A 220 7.63 -9.97 13.93
C ALA A 220 6.88 -8.93 14.79
N GLU A 221 5.69 -9.25 15.28
CA GLU A 221 4.95 -8.37 16.19
C GLU A 221 5.63 -8.23 17.56
N ARG A 222 6.32 -9.29 18.03
CA ARG A 222 7.17 -9.19 19.23
C ARG A 222 8.36 -8.28 18.98
N ASP A 223 9.04 -8.44 17.86
CA ASP A 223 10.19 -7.61 17.50
C ASP A 223 9.81 -6.13 17.41
N VAL A 224 8.67 -5.80 16.78
CA VAL A 224 8.16 -4.42 16.72
C VAL A 224 7.89 -3.87 18.14
N ARG A 225 7.32 -4.66 19.06
CA ARG A 225 7.09 -4.22 20.44
C ARG A 225 8.42 -3.93 21.17
N ASP A 226 9.41 -4.79 21.00
CA ASP A 226 10.72 -4.63 21.65
C ASP A 226 11.48 -3.43 21.08
N ILE A 227 11.44 -3.24 19.76
CA ILE A 227 12.01 -2.07 19.07
C ILE A 227 11.31 -0.78 19.53
N ARG A 228 9.98 -0.79 19.61
CA ARG A 228 9.21 0.34 20.13
C ARG A 228 9.66 0.70 21.54
N TYR A 229 9.77 -0.28 22.43
CA TYR A 229 10.22 -0.04 23.80
C TYR A 229 11.63 0.58 23.85
N ARG A 230 12.55 0.08 23.02
CA ARG A 230 13.94 0.60 22.94
C ARG A 230 13.97 2.08 22.53
N TYR A 231 13.22 2.45 21.50
CA TYR A 231 13.32 3.77 20.86
C TYR A 231 12.34 4.81 21.41
N GLN A 232 11.35 4.40 22.20
CA GLN A 232 10.34 5.31 22.77
C GLN A 232 10.96 6.44 23.60
N ARG A 233 12.06 6.18 24.33
CA ARG A 233 12.70 7.21 25.17
C ARG A 233 13.38 8.31 24.35
N GLN A 234 13.87 7.97 23.16
CA GLN A 234 14.64 8.89 22.31
C GLN A 234 13.74 9.64 21.32
N TYR A 235 12.75 8.97 20.74
CA TYR A 235 11.92 9.52 19.67
C TYR A 235 10.45 9.74 20.05
N GLY A 236 10.05 9.39 21.28
CA GLY A 236 8.68 9.52 21.76
C GLY A 236 7.77 8.39 21.28
N ASN A 237 6.45 8.63 21.33
CA ASN A 237 5.47 7.70 20.76
C ASN A 237 5.37 7.90 19.25
N TRP A 238 5.53 6.80 18.51
CA TRP A 238 5.51 6.76 17.06
C TRP A 238 4.82 5.50 16.54
#